data_AF-A0A7U8B4C5-F1
#
_entry.id   AF-A0A7U8B4C5-F1
#
_cell.length_a   1.000
_cell.length_b   1.000
_cell.length_c   1.000
_cell.angle_alpha   90.00
_cell.angle_beta   90.00
_cell.angle_gamma   90.00
#
_symmetry.space_group_name_H-M   'P 1'
#
loop_
_entity.id
_entity.type
_entity.pdbx_description
1 polymer ?
#
loop_
_entity_poly.entity_id
_entity_poly.type
_entity_poly.pdbx_seq_one_letter_code
_entity_poly.pdbx_strand_id
1 'polypeptide(L)'
;MEKILKIVLIMTLLPLFLKAEFVVKSYQEIKNEKVIRQNYEESCGAASLATLINILDDSNLTESDLLKAMSGQQLYTDMVSFADLNDAVKKLGFQSKSYKIDRKILESIISVPILVKIEDDPRFPHFVVIINHKGNYLQI
;
A
#
# COMPACT_ATOMS: atom_id res chain seq x y z
N MET A 1 55.76 6.93 -10.78
CA MET A 1 54.86 7.59 -9.81
C MET A 1 53.39 7.29 -10.07
N GLU A 2 52.92 7.39 -11.32
CA GLU A 2 51.51 7.17 -11.68
C GLU A 2 50.94 5.78 -11.31
N LYS A 3 51.72 4.70 -11.48
CA LYS A 3 51.33 3.33 -11.07
C LYS A 3 51.13 3.19 -9.56
N ILE A 4 51.98 3.85 -8.77
CA ILE A 4 51.90 3.82 -7.31
C ILE A 4 50.66 4.59 -6.85
N LEU A 5 50.38 5.74 -7.47
CA LEU A 5 49.19 6.53 -7.19
C LEU A 5 47.89 5.78 -7.51
N LYS A 6 47.84 5.04 -8.62
CA LYS A 6 46.70 4.19 -8.98
C LYS A 6 46.48 3.06 -7.96
N ILE A 7 47.55 2.43 -7.50
CA ILE A 7 47.47 1.35 -6.49
C ILE A 7 46.96 1.91 -5.15
N VAL A 8 47.47 3.06 -4.72
CA VAL A 8 47.02 3.73 -3.49
C VAL A 8 45.54 4.11 -3.60
N LEU A 9 45.12 4.68 -4.74
CA LEU A 9 43.73 5.03 -5.00
C LEU A 9 42.80 3.81 -4.91
N ILE A 10 43.19 2.70 -5.56
CA ILE A 10 42.43 1.44 -5.51
C ILE A 10 42.36 0.90 -4.08
N MET A 11 43.47 0.92 -3.34
CA MET A 11 43.50 0.46 -1.94
C MET A 11 42.68 1.33 -0.99
N THR A 12 42.53 2.62 -1.28
CA THR A 12 41.64 3.51 -0.52
C THR A 12 40.16 3.35 -0.89
N LEU A 13 39.84 3.03 -2.15
CA LEU A 13 38.46 2.83 -2.60
C LEU A 13 37.91 1.42 -2.32
N LEU A 14 38.77 0.39 -2.28
CA LEU A 14 38.35 -0.99 -2.00
C LEU A 14 37.56 -1.18 -0.69
N PRO A 15 37.95 -0.58 0.47
CA PRO A 15 37.20 -0.74 1.71
C PRO A 15 35.84 -0.03 1.71
N LEU A 16 35.60 0.94 0.81
CA LEU A 16 34.26 1.54 0.64
C LEU A 16 33.25 0.55 0.05
N PHE A 17 33.70 -0.40 -0.79
CA PHE A 17 32.86 -1.46 -1.34
C PHE A 17 32.67 -2.66 -0.39
N LEU A 18 33.53 -2.81 0.62
CA LEU A 18 33.45 -3.87 1.63
C LEU A 18 32.48 -3.54 2.77
N LYS A 19 32.01 -2.28 2.87
CA LYS A 19 30.96 -1.84 3.79
C LYS A 19 29.57 -1.96 3.17
N ALA A 20 29.28 -3.08 2.50
CA ALA A 20 27.92 -3.43 2.13
C ALA A 20 27.23 -4.02 3.38
N GLU A 21 26.65 -3.15 4.22
CA GLU A 21 25.68 -3.61 5.22
C GLU A 21 24.45 -4.11 4.45
N PHE A 22 24.34 -5.42 4.28
CA PHE A 22 23.08 -6.02 3.85
C PHE A 22 22.10 -5.86 5.01
N VAL A 23 21.21 -4.88 4.91
CA VAL A 23 20.10 -4.72 5.84
C VAL A 23 19.26 -5.99 5.76
N VAL A 24 19.40 -6.87 6.75
CA VAL A 24 18.67 -8.13 6.80
C VAL A 24 17.20 -7.80 7.00
N LYS A 25 16.39 -8.08 5.98
CA LYS A 25 14.92 -7.99 6.05
C LYS A 25 14.35 -9.38 6.31
N SER A 26 13.38 -9.46 7.22
CA SER A 26 12.52 -10.62 7.40
C SER A 26 11.67 -10.86 6.15
N TYR A 27 11.21 -12.11 5.98
CA TYR A 27 10.26 -12.45 4.92
C TYR A 27 9.00 -11.58 4.97
N GLN A 28 8.55 -11.21 6.17
CA GLN A 28 7.36 -10.36 6.35
C GLN A 28 7.59 -8.93 5.84
N GLU A 29 8.78 -8.36 6.07
CA GLU A 29 9.14 -7.03 5.56
C GLU A 29 9.23 -7.03 4.03
N ILE A 30 9.78 -8.09 3.44
CA ILE A 30 9.87 -8.24 1.98
C ILE A 30 8.46 -8.41 1.38
N LYS A 31 7.62 -9.27 1.97
CA LYS A 31 6.27 -9.54 1.50
C LYS A 31 5.39 -8.28 1.56
N ASN A 32 5.56 -7.46 2.60
CA ASN A 32 4.71 -6.30 2.87
C ASN A 32 5.32 -4.98 2.38
N GLU A 33 6.40 -5.01 1.60
CA GLU A 33 7.11 -3.80 1.14
C GLU A 33 6.19 -2.78 0.46
N LYS A 34 5.18 -3.26 -0.27
CA LYS A 34 4.22 -2.43 -1.03
C LYS A 34 2.85 -2.31 -0.37
N VAL A 35 2.74 -2.70 0.90
CA VAL A 35 1.47 -2.72 1.63
C VAL A 35 1.59 -1.81 2.84
N ILE A 36 0.66 -0.86 2.95
CA ILE A 36 0.53 -0.04 4.15
C ILE A 36 -0.13 -0.91 5.21
N ARG A 37 0.63 -1.24 6.27
CA ARG A 37 0.14 -2.06 7.37
C ARG A 37 -0.83 -1.27 8.25
N GLN A 38 -1.97 -1.89 8.51
CA GLN A 38 -2.95 -1.42 9.48
C GLN A 38 -2.39 -1.49 10.90
N ASN A 39 -2.57 -0.42 11.70
CA ASN A 39 -2.13 -0.35 13.10
C ASN A 39 -3.27 -0.32 14.12
N TYR A 40 -4.51 0.00 13.72
CA TYR A 40 -5.69 0.02 14.60
C TYR A 40 -6.70 -1.03 14.15
N GLU A 41 -7.49 -1.61 15.04
CA GLU A 41 -8.38 -2.74 14.69
C GLU A 41 -9.40 -2.41 13.59
N GLU A 42 -9.88 -1.17 13.55
CA GLU A 42 -10.99 -0.76 12.68
C GLU A 42 -10.57 0.17 11.53
N SER A 43 -9.26 0.38 11.32
CA SER A 43 -8.70 1.26 10.27
C SER A 43 -8.35 0.54 8.96
N CYS A 44 -8.81 -0.71 8.75
CA CYS A 44 -8.50 -1.50 7.56
C CYS A 44 -8.83 -0.79 6.23
N GLY A 45 -9.91 -0.01 6.19
CA GLY A 45 -10.29 0.79 5.03
C GLY A 45 -9.29 1.89 4.70
N ALA A 46 -8.76 2.58 5.72
CA ALA A 46 -7.74 3.62 5.53
C ALA A 46 -6.41 3.03 5.05
N ALA A 47 -5.95 1.94 5.66
CA ALA A 47 -4.72 1.26 5.26
C ALA A 47 -4.81 0.68 3.82
N SER A 48 -5.95 0.08 3.48
CA SER A 48 -6.21 -0.43 2.13
C SER A 48 -6.28 0.68 1.10
N LEU A 49 -6.93 1.81 1.42
CA LEU A 49 -7.01 2.95 0.51
C LEU A 49 -5.66 3.62 0.31
N ALA A 50 -4.87 3.80 1.38
CA ALA A 50 -3.50 4.29 1.29
C ALA A 50 -2.64 3.39 0.39
N THR A 51 -2.74 2.07 0.57
CA THR A 51 -2.07 1.08 -0.27
C THR A 51 -2.49 1.22 -1.73
N LEU A 52 -3.80 1.30 -2.01
CA LEU A 52 -4.31 1.44 -3.37
C LEU A 52 -3.81 2.72 -4.05
N ILE A 53 -3.89 3.86 -3.35
CA ILE A 53 -3.41 5.14 -3.91
C ILE A 53 -1.92 5.06 -4.18
N ASN A 54 -1.11 4.54 -3.26
CA ASN A 54 0.35 4.40 -3.44
C ASN A 54 0.74 3.43 -4.57
N ILE A 55 -0.13 2.46 -4.91
CA ILE A 55 0.06 1.60 -6.08
C ILE A 55 -0.21 2.36 -7.38
N LEU A 56 -1.19 3.26 -7.37
CA LEU A 56 -1.65 4.00 -8.55
C LEU A 56 -0.89 5.32 -8.77
N ASP A 57 -0.35 5.90 -7.72
CA ASP A 57 0.32 7.20 -7.69
C ASP A 57 1.45 7.21 -6.64
N ASP A 58 2.49 8.03 -6.84
CA ASP A 58 3.66 8.09 -5.93
C ASP A 58 3.42 9.03 -4.72
N SER A 59 2.20 9.01 -4.18
CA SER A 59 1.75 9.92 -3.11
C SER A 59 2.37 9.61 -1.74
N ASN A 60 2.99 8.44 -1.55
CA ASN A 60 3.63 8.00 -0.30
C ASN A 60 2.75 8.17 0.95
N LEU A 61 1.44 7.91 0.82
CA LEU A 61 0.45 8.07 1.89
C LEU A 61 0.63 7.02 2.98
N THR A 62 0.42 7.43 4.23
CA THR A 62 0.34 6.53 5.38
C THR A 62 -1.12 6.28 5.80
N GLU A 63 -1.34 5.25 6.62
CA GLU A 63 -2.65 5.03 7.26
C GLU A 63 -3.13 6.26 8.03
N SER A 64 -2.23 6.94 8.76
CA SER A 64 -2.58 8.13 9.55
C SER A 64 -3.04 9.30 8.70
N ASP A 65 -2.45 9.48 7.50
CA ASP A 65 -2.85 10.56 6.58
C ASP A 65 -4.28 10.36 6.10
N LEU A 66 -4.65 9.12 5.79
CA LEU A 66 -6.02 8.77 5.41
C LEU A 66 -7.00 8.95 6.56
N LEU A 67 -6.67 8.47 7.77
CA LEU A 67 -7.53 8.65 8.95
C LEU A 67 -7.80 10.13 9.24
N LYS A 68 -6.79 11.00 9.09
CA LYS A 68 -6.94 12.46 9.23
C LYS A 68 -7.78 13.09 8.11
N ALA A 69 -7.60 12.63 6.88
CA ALA A 69 -8.38 13.12 5.73
C ALA A 69 -9.88 12.78 5.91
N MET A 70 -10.18 11.61 6.46
CA MET A 70 -11.55 11.14 6.73
C MET A 70 -12.22 11.99 7.82
N SER A 71 -11.58 12.14 8.97
CA SER A 71 -12.13 12.81 10.16
C SER A 71 -12.06 14.34 10.15
N GLY A 72 -11.24 14.92 9.27
CA GLY A 72 -11.10 16.36 9.14
C GLY A 72 -10.20 17.05 10.18
N GLN A 73 -9.48 16.31 11.06
CA GLN A 73 -8.25 16.73 11.79
C GLN A 73 -7.90 15.81 12.98
N GLN A 74 -8.88 15.11 13.57
CA GLN A 74 -8.67 14.25 14.76
C GLN A 74 -8.49 12.79 14.37
N LEU A 75 -7.57 12.04 14.99
CA LEU A 75 -7.38 10.64 14.62
C LEU A 75 -8.68 9.84 14.87
N TYR A 76 -9.34 9.42 13.79
CA TYR A 76 -10.55 8.59 13.81
C TYR A 76 -10.14 7.19 13.42
N THR A 77 -10.29 6.23 14.33
CA THR A 77 -9.78 4.85 14.15
C THR A 77 -10.90 3.83 14.00
N ASP A 78 -12.16 4.25 14.00
CA ASP A 78 -13.32 3.36 13.90
C ASP A 78 -13.55 2.89 12.46
N MET A 79 -14.48 1.95 12.32
CA MET A 79 -14.79 1.30 11.04
C MET A 79 -15.35 2.33 10.06
N VAL A 80 -14.72 2.40 8.90
CA VAL A 80 -15.07 3.37 7.87
C VAL A 80 -16.04 2.77 6.85
N SER A 81 -16.99 3.58 6.37
CA SER A 81 -17.88 3.20 5.28
C SER A 81 -17.25 3.51 3.91
N PHE A 82 -17.83 2.94 2.84
CA PHE A 82 -17.47 3.35 1.48
C PHE A 82 -17.73 4.83 1.20
N ALA A 83 -18.69 5.46 1.89
CA ALA A 83 -18.95 6.88 1.76
C ALA A 83 -17.80 7.71 2.35
N ASP A 84 -17.32 7.33 3.53
CA ASP A 84 -16.18 8.00 4.18
C ASP A 84 -14.91 7.88 3.33
N LEU A 85 -14.66 6.69 2.76
CA LEU A 85 -13.54 6.47 1.85
C LEU A 85 -13.66 7.35 0.59
N ASN A 86 -14.85 7.42 0.00
CA ASN A 86 -15.10 8.23 -1.19
C ASN A 86 -14.88 9.73 -0.92
N ASP A 87 -15.27 10.21 0.25
CA ASP A 87 -15.07 11.60 0.64
C ASP A 87 -13.59 11.92 0.93
N ALA A 88 -12.84 10.98 1.51
CA ALA A 88 -11.38 11.12 1.65
C ALA A 88 -10.66 11.17 0.30
N VAL A 89 -11.00 10.28 -0.64
CA VAL A 89 -10.45 10.26 -2.00
C VAL A 89 -10.64 11.62 -2.68
N LYS A 90 -11.84 12.21 -2.58
CA LYS A 90 -12.12 13.55 -3.13
C LYS A 90 -11.29 14.65 -2.47
N LYS A 91 -11.18 14.63 -1.13
CA LYS A 91 -10.35 15.60 -0.38
C LYS A 91 -8.88 15.53 -0.79
N LEU A 92 -8.40 14.34 -1.17
CA LEU A 92 -7.05 14.11 -1.68
C LEU A 92 -6.89 14.45 -3.18
N GLY A 93 -7.95 14.90 -3.86
CA GLY A 93 -7.90 15.29 -5.28
C GLY A 93 -8.04 14.14 -6.28
N PHE A 94 -8.37 12.94 -5.81
CA PHE A 94 -8.58 11.77 -6.66
C PHE A 94 -10.06 11.62 -7.06
N GLN A 95 -10.29 10.85 -8.12
CA GLN A 95 -11.63 10.45 -8.54
C GLN A 95 -11.88 8.99 -8.19
N SER A 96 -13.04 8.71 -7.62
CA SER A 96 -13.51 7.36 -7.31
C SER A 96 -14.89 7.10 -7.90
N LYS A 97 -15.13 5.83 -8.22
CA LYS A 97 -16.45 5.30 -8.55
C LYS A 97 -16.68 4.05 -7.71
N SER A 98 -17.85 3.98 -7.07
CA SER A 98 -18.23 2.85 -6.23
C SER A 98 -19.30 2.03 -6.93
N TYR A 99 -19.15 0.71 -6.88
CA TYR A 99 -20.05 -0.23 -7.55
C TYR A 99 -20.50 -1.30 -6.58
N LYS A 100 -21.74 -1.76 -6.72
CA LYS A 100 -22.13 -3.06 -6.18
C LYS A 100 -21.56 -4.12 -7.11
N ILE A 101 -20.57 -4.86 -6.63
CA ILE A 101 -19.88 -5.86 -7.44
C ILE A 101 -20.76 -7.11 -7.57
N ASP A 102 -20.93 -7.57 -8.80
CA ASP A 102 -21.28 -8.93 -9.13
C ASP A 102 -20.12 -9.58 -9.90
N ARG A 103 -20.22 -10.87 -10.21
CA ARG A 103 -19.17 -11.60 -10.93
C ARG A 103 -18.82 -10.96 -12.28
N LYS A 104 -19.81 -10.48 -13.03
CA LYS A 104 -19.62 -9.91 -14.37
C LYS A 104 -18.89 -8.57 -14.30
N ILE A 105 -19.25 -7.73 -13.33
CA ILE A 105 -18.57 -6.46 -13.07
C ILE A 105 -17.13 -6.75 -12.65
N LEU A 106 -16.93 -7.66 -11.70
CA LEU A 106 -15.60 -8.04 -11.22
C LEU A 106 -14.70 -8.47 -12.37
N GLU A 107 -15.15 -9.41 -13.21
CA GLU A 107 -14.41 -9.89 -14.38
C GLU A 107 -14.07 -8.77 -15.37
N SER A 108 -14.89 -7.71 -15.46
CA SER A 108 -14.62 -6.56 -16.34
C SER A 108 -13.60 -5.56 -15.81
N ILE A 109 -13.43 -5.46 -14.48
CA ILE A 109 -12.57 -4.46 -13.82
C ILE A 109 -11.34 -5.05 -13.11
N ILE A 110 -11.22 -6.38 -13.04
CA ILE A 110 -10.14 -7.08 -12.33
C ILE A 110 -8.74 -6.78 -12.90
N SER A 111 -8.65 -6.20 -14.10
CA SER A 111 -7.39 -5.83 -14.74
C SER A 111 -6.69 -4.65 -14.06
N VAL A 112 -7.39 -3.90 -13.20
CA VAL A 112 -6.84 -2.81 -12.39
C VAL A 112 -6.96 -3.13 -10.89
N PRO A 113 -6.07 -2.59 -10.04
CA PRO A 113 -6.22 -2.71 -8.59
C PRO A 113 -7.53 -2.07 -8.12
N ILE A 114 -8.29 -2.78 -7.28
CA ILE A 114 -9.57 -2.32 -6.74
C ILE A 114 -9.63 -2.50 -5.23
N LEU A 115 -10.25 -1.55 -4.53
CA LEU A 115 -10.59 -1.68 -3.12
C LEU A 115 -11.96 -2.31 -2.99
N VAL A 116 -12.04 -3.40 -2.24
CA VAL A 116 -13.28 -4.15 -2.01
C VAL A 116 -13.52 -4.36 -0.53
N LYS A 117 -14.79 -4.58 -0.18
CA LYS A 117 -15.21 -4.98 1.15
C LYS A 117 -15.61 -6.45 1.10
N ILE A 118 -14.97 -7.27 1.92
CA ILE A 118 -15.27 -8.68 2.10
C ILE A 118 -16.11 -8.81 3.39
N GLU A 119 -17.23 -9.50 3.29
CA GLU A 119 -18.15 -9.76 4.39
C GLU A 119 -18.39 -11.28 4.47
N ASP A 120 -17.38 -12.03 4.92
CA ASP A 120 -17.54 -13.47 5.16
C ASP A 120 -18.33 -13.71 6.47
N ASP A 121 -17.93 -13.01 7.53
CA ASP A 121 -18.72 -12.84 8.75
C ASP A 121 -19.27 -11.39 8.80
N PRO A 122 -20.60 -11.20 8.83
CA PRO A 122 -21.21 -9.87 8.91
C PRO A 122 -20.76 -9.03 10.11
N ARG A 123 -20.21 -9.66 11.16
CA ARG A 123 -19.68 -8.99 12.35
C ARG A 123 -18.30 -8.39 12.13
N PHE A 124 -17.55 -8.92 11.16
CA PHE A 124 -16.16 -8.54 10.88
C PHE A 124 -15.96 -8.26 9.39
N PRO A 125 -16.67 -7.26 8.84
CA PRO A 125 -16.39 -6.81 7.48
C PRO A 125 -14.94 -6.30 7.37
N HIS A 126 -14.29 -6.59 6.26
CA HIS A 126 -12.89 -6.21 6.07
C HIS A 126 -12.67 -5.57 4.69
N PHE A 127 -11.89 -4.49 4.65
CA PHE A 127 -11.47 -3.88 3.40
C PHE A 127 -10.14 -4.46 2.96
N VAL A 128 -10.05 -4.78 1.67
CA VAL A 128 -8.83 -5.29 1.06
C VAL A 128 -8.62 -4.68 -0.33
N VAL A 129 -7.39 -4.78 -0.84
CA VAL A 129 -7.07 -4.43 -2.22
C VAL A 129 -6.89 -5.71 -3.01
N ILE A 130 -7.66 -5.87 -4.09
CA ILE A 130 -7.43 -6.93 -5.07
C ILE A 130 -6.54 -6.37 -6.16
N ILE A 131 -5.44 -7.05 -6.45
CA ILE A 131 -4.49 -6.67 -7.51
C ILE A 131 -4.57 -7.71 -8.64
N ASN A 132 -4.82 -7.22 -9.86
CA ASN A 132 -4.68 -7.89 -11.15
C ASN A 132 -4.54 -9.42 -11.11
N HIS A 133 -5.58 -10.12 -11.54
CA HIS A 133 -5.62 -11.56 -11.47
C HIS A 133 -5.82 -12.22 -12.85
N LYS A 134 -5.14 -13.36 -13.06
CA LYS A 134 -5.33 -14.24 -14.22
C LYS A 134 -5.71 -15.65 -13.74
N GLY A 135 -6.90 -16.13 -14.10
CA GLY A 135 -7.38 -17.49 -13.78
C GLY A 135 -8.58 -17.51 -12.81
N ASN A 136 -8.66 -18.50 -11.92
CA ASN A 136 -9.83 -18.74 -11.04
C ASN A 136 -9.56 -18.52 -9.53
N TYR A 137 -8.60 -17.67 -9.16
CA TYR A 137 -8.34 -17.28 -7.75
C TYR A 137 -8.37 -15.76 -7.61
N LEU A 138 -8.16 -15.20 -6.42
CA LEU A 138 -7.96 -13.75 -6.24
C LEU A 138 -6.70 -13.57 -5.41
N GLN A 139 -5.87 -12.59 -5.78
CA GLN A 139 -4.76 -12.15 -4.95
C GLN A 139 -5.20 -10.93 -4.15
N ILE A 140 -5.02 -11.03 -2.84
CA ILE A 140 -5.39 -10.05 -1.82
C ILE A 140 -4.13 -9.67 -1.05
#